data_AF-A0A2X0V8U7-F1
#
_entry.id   AF-A0A2X0V8U7-F1
#
_cell.length_a   1.000
_cell.length_b   1.000
_cell.length_c   1.000
_cell.angle_alpha   90.00
_cell.angle_beta   90.00
_cell.angle_gamma   90.00
#
_symmetry.space_group_name_H-M   'P 1'
#
loop_
_entity.id
_entity.type
_entity.pdbx_description
1 polymer ?
#
loop_
_entity_poly.entity_id
_entity_poly.type
_entity_poly.pdbx_seq_one_letter_code
_entity_poly.pdbx_strand_id
1 'polypeptide(L)'
;MVVNKDGRSMHGVAFDSNITSVNFENDDDFLKGYEYYNQREDIKVINNSHGLSVLFDTQGADFNSFDDLKEIYESDDTLAIGYKVAMANYNKLLINANGNEGTLDPLVNALGGTVFEELKHNLIGVSAINSYFLSI
;
A
#
# COMPACT_ATOMS: atom_id res chain seq x y z
N MET A 1 0.33 -13.98 4.42
CA MET A 1 -0.94 -13.32 4.79
C MET A 1 -0.86 -12.84 6.23
N VAL A 2 -0.83 -11.52 6.48
CA VAL A 2 -1.04 -10.99 7.84
C VAL A 2 -2.21 -10.02 7.80
N VAL A 3 -3.39 -10.54 7.48
CA VAL A 3 -4.68 -9.85 7.73
C VAL A 3 -5.02 -9.90 9.23
N ASN A 4 -4.30 -10.73 10.00
CA ASN A 4 -4.56 -10.96 11.41
C ASN A 4 -3.28 -11.33 12.19
N LYS A 5 -2.36 -10.38 12.41
CA LYS A 5 -1.35 -10.59 13.45
C LYS A 5 -2.07 -10.56 14.79
N ASP A 6 -2.16 -11.70 15.45
CA ASP A 6 -2.62 -11.84 16.85
C ASP A 6 -4.07 -11.44 17.17
N GLY A 7 -5.02 -11.56 16.22
CA GLY A 7 -6.43 -11.24 16.48
C GLY A 7 -6.75 -9.74 16.44
N ARG A 8 -5.76 -8.88 16.14
CA ARG A 8 -5.80 -7.42 16.41
C ARG A 8 -5.21 -6.58 15.28
N SER A 9 -5.53 -6.92 14.03
CA SER A 9 -5.28 -6.03 12.88
C SER A 9 -6.19 -4.78 12.96
N MET A 10 -6.59 -4.17 11.84
CA MET A 10 -7.49 -3.00 11.83
C MET A 10 -8.69 -3.10 12.77
N HIS A 11 -9.18 -4.29 13.09
CA HIS A 11 -10.20 -4.55 14.12
C HIS A 11 -9.94 -3.88 15.47
N GLY A 12 -8.68 -3.73 15.90
CA GLY A 12 -8.35 -3.09 17.18
C GLY A 12 -8.35 -1.56 17.15
N VAL A 13 -8.34 -0.94 15.97
CA VAL A 13 -8.18 0.53 15.79
C VAL A 13 -9.26 1.16 14.92
N ALA A 14 -10.08 0.37 14.23
CA ALA A 14 -11.13 0.87 13.35
C ALA A 14 -12.42 1.26 14.11
N PHE A 15 -12.42 1.16 15.45
CA PHE A 15 -13.56 1.46 16.32
C PHE A 15 -14.85 0.79 15.81
N ASP A 16 -15.91 1.56 15.59
CA ASP A 16 -17.23 1.08 15.11
C ASP A 16 -17.32 0.91 13.59
N SER A 17 -16.20 0.91 12.87
CA SER A 17 -16.20 0.76 11.42
C SER A 17 -16.46 -0.69 11.00
N ASN A 18 -17.21 -0.87 9.93
CA ASN A 18 -17.34 -2.17 9.28
C ASN A 18 -16.02 -2.55 8.62
N ILE A 19 -15.55 -3.78 8.86
CA ILE A 19 -14.34 -4.32 8.25
C ILE A 19 -14.72 -5.45 7.31
N THR A 20 -14.23 -5.37 6.08
CA THR A 20 -14.22 -6.46 5.13
C THR A 20 -12.77 -6.82 4.78
N SER A 21 -12.53 -8.10 4.51
CA SER A 21 -11.22 -8.60 4.13
C SER A 21 -11.34 -9.65 3.05
N VAL A 22 -10.48 -9.57 2.05
CA VAL A 22 -10.30 -10.55 1.00
C VAL A 22 -8.91 -11.17 1.18
N ASN A 23 -8.83 -12.48 0.97
CA ASN A 23 -7.56 -13.21 0.93
C ASN A 23 -7.15 -13.40 -0.53
N PHE A 24 -5.85 -13.33 -0.79
CA PHE A 24 -5.26 -13.49 -2.11
C PHE A 24 -4.25 -14.63 -2.06
N GLU A 25 -4.41 -15.61 -2.94
CA GLU A 25 -3.50 -16.76 -3.03
C GLU A 25 -2.44 -16.58 -4.14
N ASN A 26 -2.68 -15.65 -5.06
CA ASN A 26 -1.85 -15.34 -6.21
C ASN A 26 -2.13 -13.90 -6.68
N ASP A 27 -1.39 -13.44 -7.68
CA ASP A 27 -1.50 -12.09 -8.21
C ASP A 27 -2.87 -11.85 -8.86
N ASP A 28 -3.43 -12.80 -9.62
CA ASP A 28 -4.78 -12.67 -10.22
C ASP A 28 -5.87 -12.44 -9.16
N ASP A 29 -5.77 -13.11 -8.02
CA ASP A 29 -6.70 -12.93 -6.90
C ASP A 29 -6.50 -11.59 -6.21
N PHE A 30 -5.25 -11.11 -6.13
CA PHE A 30 -4.94 -9.75 -5.67
C PHE A 30 -5.65 -8.70 -6.55
N LEU A 31 -5.64 -8.88 -7.87
CA LEU A 31 -6.34 -7.99 -8.81
C LEU A 31 -7.85 -7.97 -8.56
N LYS A 32 -8.47 -9.14 -8.50
CA LYS A 32 -9.92 -9.28 -8.22
C LYS A 32 -10.31 -8.68 -6.88
N GLY A 33 -9.42 -8.74 -5.90
CA GLY A 33 -9.57 -8.09 -4.61
C GLY A 33 -9.76 -6.58 -4.70
N TYR A 34 -8.85 -5.93 -5.41
CA TYR A 34 -8.95 -4.49 -5.64
C TYR A 34 -10.18 -4.15 -6.47
N GLU A 35 -10.47 -4.88 -7.55
CA GLU A 35 -11.71 -4.68 -8.32
C GLU A 35 -12.96 -4.74 -7.44
N TYR A 36 -13.04 -5.73 -6.55
CA TYR A 36 -14.14 -5.85 -5.59
C TYR A 36 -14.24 -4.63 -4.66
N TYR A 37 -13.12 -4.18 -4.07
CA TYR A 37 -13.14 -3.02 -3.18
C TYR A 37 -13.48 -1.71 -3.90
N ASN A 38 -13.03 -1.56 -5.15
CA ASN A 38 -13.22 -0.36 -5.93
C ASN A 38 -14.66 -0.16 -6.37
N GLN A 39 -15.33 -1.25 -6.77
CA GLN A 39 -16.75 -1.23 -7.13
C GLN A 39 -17.68 -0.99 -5.92
N ARG A 40 -17.17 -1.14 -4.69
CA ARG A 40 -17.93 -0.95 -3.45
C ARG A 40 -17.80 0.48 -2.94
N GLU A 41 -18.76 1.34 -3.27
CA GLU A 41 -18.75 2.77 -2.89
C GLU A 41 -18.71 3.01 -1.36
N ASP A 42 -19.22 2.05 -0.57
CA ASP A 42 -19.26 2.09 0.89
C ASP A 42 -17.87 1.92 1.54
N ILE A 43 -16.91 1.31 0.83
CA ILE A 43 -15.53 1.21 1.28
C ILE A 43 -14.83 2.52 0.98
N LYS A 44 -14.24 3.20 1.96
CA LYS A 44 -13.52 4.48 1.74
C LYS A 44 -12.01 4.37 1.93
N VAL A 45 -11.56 3.38 2.70
CA VAL A 45 -10.16 3.18 3.05
C VAL A 45 -9.80 1.73 2.74
N ILE A 46 -8.69 1.53 2.04
CA ILE A 46 -8.11 0.23 1.75
C ILE A 46 -6.76 0.17 2.47
N ASN A 47 -6.57 -0.81 3.35
CA ASN A 47 -5.28 -1.09 3.97
C ASN A 47 -4.60 -2.24 3.24
N ASN A 48 -3.38 -2.01 2.79
CA ASN A 48 -2.58 -3.00 2.11
C ASN A 48 -1.19 -3.13 2.77
N SER A 49 -0.88 -4.35 3.19
CA SER A 49 0.38 -4.70 3.85
C SER A 49 1.21 -5.67 2.99
N HIS A 50 0.90 -5.75 1.70
CA HIS A 50 1.66 -6.46 0.67
C HIS A 50 2.23 -5.46 -0.33
N GLY A 51 3.37 -5.77 -0.92
CA GLY A 51 4.00 -4.95 -1.94
C GLY A 51 5.37 -5.49 -2.32
N LEU A 52 6.07 -4.76 -3.16
CA LEU A 52 7.41 -5.14 -3.61
C LEU A 52 8.47 -4.74 -2.58
N SER A 53 9.49 -5.57 -2.42
CA SER A 53 10.74 -5.23 -1.71
C SER A 53 11.71 -4.53 -2.67
N VAL A 54 11.23 -3.51 -3.41
CA VAL A 54 12.04 -2.69 -4.32
C VAL A 54 12.25 -1.32 -3.68
N LEU A 55 13.51 -0.87 -3.67
CA LEU A 55 13.93 0.39 -3.06
C LEU A 55 14.14 1.46 -4.13
N PHE A 56 13.81 2.70 -3.80
CA PHE A 56 14.27 3.85 -4.56
C PHE A 56 15.63 4.29 -4.05
N ASP A 57 16.68 3.78 -4.69
CA ASP A 57 18.05 4.01 -4.25
C ASP A 57 18.56 5.38 -4.71
N THR A 58 18.75 6.29 -3.76
CA THR A 58 19.28 7.63 -4.05
C THR A 58 20.81 7.65 -4.22
N GLN A 59 21.49 6.52 -3.96
CA GLN A 59 22.95 6.41 -3.87
C GLN A 59 23.61 5.37 -4.79
N GLY A 60 22.85 4.53 -5.49
CA GLY A 60 23.22 4.06 -6.83
C GLY A 60 23.41 2.56 -7.08
N ALA A 61 22.48 1.69 -6.67
CA ALA A 61 22.48 0.27 -7.02
C ALA A 61 21.23 -0.21 -7.80
N ASP A 62 20.04 0.34 -7.58
CA ASP A 62 18.79 -0.17 -8.20
C ASP A 62 18.12 0.84 -9.15
N PHE A 63 17.48 1.89 -8.61
CA PHE A 63 16.67 2.84 -9.39
C PHE A 63 16.86 4.26 -8.87
N ASN A 64 17.37 5.13 -9.73
CA ASN A 64 17.87 6.44 -9.31
C ASN A 64 17.07 7.61 -9.92
N SER A 65 16.04 7.32 -10.73
CA SER A 65 15.21 8.35 -11.35
C SER A 65 13.71 8.08 -11.20
N PHE A 66 12.91 9.15 -11.28
CA PHE A 66 11.45 9.04 -11.30
C PHE A 66 10.93 8.30 -12.53
N ASP A 67 11.67 8.33 -13.65
CA ASP A 67 11.32 7.59 -14.86
C ASP A 67 11.48 6.08 -14.64
N ASP A 68 12.54 5.66 -13.96
CA ASP A 68 12.75 4.25 -13.60
C ASP A 68 11.65 3.76 -12.65
N LEU A 69 11.28 4.59 -11.66
CA LEU A 69 10.15 4.29 -10.78
C LEU A 69 8.87 4.11 -11.58
N LYS A 70 8.59 5.03 -12.51
CA LYS A 70 7.41 4.96 -13.36
C LYS A 70 7.40 3.69 -14.20
N GLU A 71 8.54 3.27 -14.74
CA GLU A 71 8.67 2.01 -15.48
C GLU A 71 8.36 0.79 -14.61
N ILE A 72 8.83 0.74 -13.36
CA ILE A 72 8.48 -0.34 -12.41
C ILE A 72 6.97 -0.37 -12.16
N TYR A 73 6.36 0.79 -11.96
CA TYR A 73 4.92 0.90 -11.78
C TYR A 73 4.10 0.59 -13.04
N GLU A 74 4.72 0.64 -14.23
CA GLU A 74 4.07 0.30 -15.50
C GLU A 74 4.30 -1.15 -15.92
N SER A 75 5.40 -1.76 -15.46
CA SER A 75 5.80 -3.14 -15.79
C SER A 75 5.38 -4.17 -14.74
N ASP A 76 5.18 -3.77 -13.49
CA ASP A 76 4.67 -4.64 -12.44
C ASP A 76 3.15 -4.52 -12.34
N ASP A 77 2.44 -5.56 -12.79
CA ASP A 77 0.98 -5.60 -12.78
C ASP A 77 0.40 -5.42 -11.36
N THR A 78 1.09 -5.88 -10.32
CA THR A 78 0.60 -5.80 -8.94
C THR A 78 0.60 -4.36 -8.43
N LEU A 79 1.67 -3.61 -8.66
CA LEU A 79 1.75 -2.19 -8.31
C LEU A 79 0.92 -1.33 -9.26
N ALA A 80 1.03 -1.56 -10.57
CA ALA A 80 0.23 -0.86 -11.56
C ALA A 80 -1.25 -0.91 -11.20
N ILE A 81 -1.75 -2.07 -10.76
CA ILE A 81 -3.18 -2.29 -10.55
C ILE A 81 -3.65 -1.81 -9.18
N GLY A 82 -2.92 -2.11 -8.10
CA GLY A 82 -3.26 -1.60 -6.77
C GLY A 82 -3.37 -0.07 -6.75
N TYR A 83 -2.57 0.60 -7.57
CA TYR A 83 -2.53 2.05 -7.64
C TYR A 83 -3.40 2.68 -8.73
N LYS A 84 -3.30 2.24 -9.99
CA LYS A 84 -4.09 2.81 -11.09
C LYS A 84 -5.56 2.40 -11.02
N VAL A 85 -5.87 1.17 -10.61
CA VAL A 85 -7.26 0.69 -10.56
C VAL A 85 -7.96 1.16 -9.28
N ALA A 86 -7.27 1.24 -8.15
CA ALA A 86 -7.92 1.63 -6.89
C ALA A 86 -8.17 3.12 -6.69
N MET A 87 -7.28 3.96 -7.23
CA MET A 87 -7.21 5.33 -6.74
C MET A 87 -7.56 6.39 -7.78
N ALA A 88 -7.26 6.17 -9.06
CA ALA A 88 -7.51 7.18 -10.08
C ALA A 88 -9.02 7.44 -10.32
N ASN A 89 -9.89 6.45 -10.07
CA ASN A 89 -11.30 6.52 -10.48
C ASN A 89 -12.33 6.35 -9.35
N TYR A 90 -11.95 5.90 -8.14
CA TYR A 90 -12.92 5.45 -7.13
C TYR A 90 -12.93 6.24 -5.81
N ASN A 91 -12.19 7.36 -5.73
CA ASN A 91 -12.14 8.25 -4.57
C ASN A 91 -11.93 7.46 -3.24
N LYS A 92 -10.93 6.59 -3.24
CA LYS A 92 -10.52 5.77 -2.08
C LYS A 92 -9.21 6.30 -1.51
N LEU A 93 -8.99 6.10 -0.21
CA LEU A 93 -7.70 6.27 0.44
C LEU A 93 -7.00 4.91 0.56
N LEU A 94 -5.81 4.77 -0.02
CA LEU A 94 -4.96 3.59 0.12
C LEU A 94 -3.88 3.85 1.17
N ILE A 95 -3.81 2.93 2.13
CA ILE A 95 -2.80 2.92 3.18
C ILE A 95 -1.86 1.75 2.91
N ASN A 96 -0.60 2.04 2.60
CA ASN A 96 0.41 1.03 2.31
C ASN A 96 1.47 0.96 3.39
N ALA A 97 1.86 -0.27 3.75
CA ALA A 97 3.00 -0.48 4.62
C ALA A 97 4.32 -0.19 3.87
N ASN A 98 5.23 0.53 4.52
CA ASN A 98 6.57 0.83 4.01
C ASN A 98 7.56 -0.32 4.28
N GLY A 99 7.06 -1.56 4.34
CA GLY A 99 7.84 -2.78 4.55
C GLY A 99 8.49 -2.90 5.93
N ASN A 100 9.27 -3.96 6.08
CA ASN A 100 9.92 -4.39 7.32
C ASN A 100 11.44 -4.58 7.17
N GLU A 101 11.99 -4.25 6.02
CA GLU A 101 13.36 -4.54 5.62
C GLU A 101 14.39 -3.65 6.33
N GLY A 102 13.96 -2.50 6.85
CA GLY A 102 14.85 -1.56 7.55
C GLY A 102 15.85 -0.92 6.57
N THR A 103 15.47 0.22 6.01
CA THR A 103 16.23 0.90 4.96
C THR A 103 16.19 2.41 5.18
N LEU A 104 17.23 3.13 4.72
CA LEU A 104 17.22 4.59 4.65
C LEU A 104 16.43 5.09 3.44
N ASP A 105 16.41 4.30 2.38
CA ASP A 105 15.74 4.61 1.13
C ASP A 105 14.28 4.13 1.16
N PRO A 106 13.32 4.93 0.65
CA PRO A 106 11.92 4.56 0.65
C PRO A 106 11.64 3.37 -0.28
N LEU A 107 10.74 2.47 0.15
CA LEU A 107 10.21 1.44 -0.76
C LEU A 107 9.37 2.08 -1.85
N VAL A 108 9.49 1.54 -3.06
CA VAL A 108 8.78 2.02 -4.26
C VAL A 108 7.29 2.11 -3.99
N ASN A 109 6.70 1.13 -3.29
CA ASN A 109 5.28 1.12 -2.93
C ASN A 109 4.83 2.45 -2.31
N ALA A 110 5.59 3.03 -1.39
CA ALA A 110 5.21 4.25 -0.68
C ALA A 110 5.25 5.51 -1.57
N LEU A 111 5.91 5.44 -2.72
CA LEU A 111 6.25 6.59 -3.57
C LEU A 111 5.27 6.81 -4.72
N GLY A 112 4.20 6.02 -4.83
CA GLY A 112 3.25 6.12 -5.93
C GLY A 112 2.68 7.53 -6.09
N GLY A 113 2.39 8.21 -4.99
CA GLY A 113 1.92 9.61 -5.00
C GLY A 113 2.98 10.66 -5.36
N THR A 114 4.26 10.28 -5.39
CA THR A 114 5.36 11.13 -5.87
C THR A 114 5.58 10.94 -7.37
N VAL A 115 5.26 9.77 -7.90
CA VAL A 115 5.43 9.41 -9.33
C VAL A 115 4.19 9.75 -10.14
N PHE A 116 2.99 9.54 -9.58
CA PHE A 116 1.71 9.76 -10.23
C PHE A 116 0.93 10.85 -9.50
N GLU A 117 0.74 12.00 -10.15
CA GLU A 117 0.06 13.16 -9.55
C GLU A 117 -1.40 12.83 -9.19
N GLU A 118 -2.05 11.95 -9.94
CA GLU A 118 -3.40 11.46 -9.66
C GLU A 118 -3.51 10.67 -8.34
N LEU A 119 -2.38 10.22 -7.78
CA LEU A 119 -2.33 9.42 -6.55
C LEU A 119 -1.94 10.23 -5.31
N LYS A 120 -1.45 11.46 -5.50
CA LYS A 120 -0.83 12.30 -4.48
C LYS A 120 -1.70 12.58 -3.26
N HIS A 121 -3.02 12.57 -3.42
CA HIS A 121 -3.98 12.85 -2.35
C HIS A 121 -4.66 11.61 -1.78
N ASN A 122 -4.37 10.44 -2.36
CA ASN A 122 -5.10 9.22 -2.10
C ASN A 122 -4.20 8.10 -1.59
N LEU A 123 -2.89 8.33 -1.47
CA LEU A 123 -1.92 7.37 -0.92
C LEU A 123 -1.29 7.86 0.38
N ILE A 124 -1.25 6.99 1.38
CA ILE A 124 -0.45 7.16 2.60
C ILE A 124 0.49 5.96 2.75
N GLY A 125 1.79 6.23 2.79
CA GLY A 125 2.80 5.26 3.24
C GLY A 125 2.94 5.28 4.76
N VAL A 126 2.90 4.12 5.40
CA VAL A 126 2.98 3.97 6.86
C VAL A 126 4.23 3.20 7.24
N SER A 127 5.06 3.83 8.08
CA SER A 127 6.22 3.22 8.72
C SER A 127 5.95 2.94 10.19
N ALA A 128 6.49 1.83 10.70
CA ALA A 128 6.46 1.55 12.13
C ALA A 128 7.49 2.43 12.86
N ILE A 129 7.11 2.92 14.05
CA ILE A 129 8.02 3.51 15.02
C ILE A 129 8.00 2.66 16.28
N ASN A 130 9.14 2.60 16.98
CA ASN A 130 9.17 1.99 18.30
C ASN A 130 8.44 2.91 19.29
N SER A 131 7.27 2.48 19.76
CA SER A 131 6.48 3.23 20.74
C SER A 131 6.71 2.66 22.13
N TYR A 132 7.22 3.50 23.03
CA TYR A 132 7.29 3.19 24.46
C TYR A 132 6.10 3.86 25.14
N PHE A 133 5.20 3.05 25.70
CA PHE A 133 4.22 3.57 26.63
C PHE A 133 4.88 3.68 28.01
N LEU A 134 5.17 4.91 28.42
CA LEU A 134 5.39 5.21 29.84
C LEU A 134 4.05 4.99 30.54
N SER A 135 3.92 3.88 31.27
CA SER A 135 2.85 3.70 32.24
C SER A 135 3.05 4.74 33.35
N ILE A 136 2.21 5.78 33.34
CA ILE A 136 2.11 6.81 34.38
C ILE A 136 1.12 6.34 35.44
#